data_AF-A0A6A4RAK4-F1
#
_entry.id   AF-A0A6A4RAK4-F1
#
_cell.length_a   1.000
_cell.length_b   1.000
_cell.length_c   1.000
_cell.angle_alpha   90.00
_cell.angle_beta   90.00
_cell.angle_gamma   90.00
#
_symmetry.space_group_name_H-M   'P 1'
#
loop_
_entity.id
_entity.type
_entity.pdbx_description
1 polymer ?
#
loop_
_entity_poly.entity_id
_entity_poly.type
_entity_poly.pdbx_seq_one_letter_code
_entity_poly.pdbx_strand_id
1 'polypeptide(L)'
;MPELIEATAKQLDQAVSRALRKTGAWLRTHSVRELGRELGIVQAPLRQRFKLYPRIKDGEVKVWVGLRPLSVHYLGNPRQTVDGVRVGRKTFDGAFINPMKSRHKLVWRRKGRERLPIERVTQEIAELGEAVVNRWEARVEARFIELFEQEARYVLSPA
;
A
#
# COMPACT_ATOMS: atom_id res chain seq x y z
N MET A 1 -5.99 -40.05 -23.63
CA MET A 1 -4.65 -39.43 -23.47
C MET A 1 -4.68 -37.90 -23.67
N PRO A 2 -5.34 -37.32 -24.69
CA PRO A 2 -5.38 -35.84 -24.87
C PRO A 2 -6.12 -35.11 -23.74
N GLU A 3 -7.28 -35.62 -23.32
CA GLU A 3 -8.11 -35.00 -22.28
C GLU A 3 -7.44 -34.93 -20.91
N LEU A 4 -6.60 -35.92 -20.56
CA LEU A 4 -5.82 -35.94 -19.31
C LEU A 4 -4.72 -34.86 -19.32
N ILE A 5 -4.06 -34.65 -20.45
CA ILE A 5 -3.03 -33.61 -20.61
C ILE A 5 -3.68 -32.22 -20.53
N GLU A 6 -4.84 -32.04 -21.17
CA GLU A 6 -5.60 -30.78 -21.15
C GLU A 6 -6.14 -30.45 -19.75
N ALA A 7 -6.68 -31.44 -19.03
CA ALA A 7 -7.10 -31.28 -17.65
C ALA A 7 -5.95 -30.86 -16.72
N THR A 8 -4.77 -31.45 -16.91
CA THR A 8 -3.55 -31.13 -16.15
C THR A 8 -3.07 -29.70 -16.44
N ALA A 9 -3.09 -29.28 -17.71
CA ALA A 9 -2.74 -27.92 -18.11
C ALA A 9 -3.65 -26.87 -17.45
N LYS A 10 -4.97 -27.11 -17.46
CA LYS A 10 -5.95 -26.23 -16.82
C LYS A 10 -5.76 -26.13 -15.30
N GLN A 11 -5.38 -27.24 -14.65
CA GLN A 11 -5.06 -27.24 -13.22
C GLN A 11 -3.81 -26.40 -12.92
N LEU A 12 -2.77 -26.52 -13.74
CA LEU A 12 -1.55 -25.72 -13.60
C LEU A 12 -1.80 -24.23 -13.83
N ASP A 13 -2.59 -23.85 -14.83
CA ASP A 13 -2.99 -22.44 -15.05
C ASP A 13 -3.74 -21.87 -13.84
N GLN A 14 -4.58 -22.70 -13.20
CA GLN A 14 -5.26 -22.33 -11.98
C GLN A 14 -4.26 -22.13 -10.83
N ALA A 15 -3.25 -23.01 -10.70
CA ALA A 15 -2.20 -22.87 -9.70
C ALA A 15 -1.38 -21.59 -9.91
N VAL A 16 -0.95 -21.28 -11.14
CA VAL A 16 -0.27 -20.03 -11.51
C VAL A 16 -1.12 -18.82 -11.11
N SER A 17 -2.38 -18.82 -11.50
CA SER A 17 -3.32 -17.72 -11.21
C SER A 17 -3.47 -17.48 -9.70
N ARG A 18 -3.51 -18.54 -8.89
CA ARG A 18 -3.59 -18.42 -7.43
C ARG A 18 -2.27 -17.94 -6.84
N ALA A 19 -1.15 -18.49 -7.29
CA ALA A 19 0.19 -18.10 -6.85
C ALA A 19 0.46 -16.61 -7.12
N LEU A 20 0.11 -16.10 -8.30
CA LEU A 20 0.23 -14.67 -8.63
C LEU A 20 -0.60 -13.78 -7.69
N ARG A 21 -1.86 -14.14 -7.43
CA ARG A 21 -2.73 -13.37 -6.51
C ARG A 21 -2.17 -13.37 -5.10
N LYS A 22 -1.72 -14.53 -4.61
CA LYS A 22 -1.10 -14.68 -3.29
C LYS A 22 0.20 -13.87 -3.20
N THR A 23 1.02 -13.87 -4.26
CA THR A 23 2.26 -13.11 -4.33
C THR A 23 2.01 -11.60 -4.31
N GLY A 24 1.06 -11.09 -5.10
CA GLY A 24 0.67 -9.69 -5.06
C GLY A 24 0.11 -9.28 -3.69
N ALA A 25 -0.71 -10.13 -3.07
CA ALA A 25 -1.22 -9.92 -1.71
C ALA A 25 -0.10 -9.89 -0.66
N TRP A 26 0.89 -10.77 -0.81
CA TRP A 26 2.08 -10.82 0.03
C TRP A 26 2.91 -9.55 -0.11
N LEU A 27 3.25 -9.14 -1.34
CA LEU A 27 3.99 -7.90 -1.63
C LEU A 27 3.29 -6.69 -0.99
N ARG A 28 2.00 -6.52 -1.25
CA ARG A 28 1.17 -5.47 -0.62
C ARG A 28 1.27 -5.50 0.90
N THR A 29 1.12 -6.68 1.50
CA THR A 29 1.08 -6.83 2.96
C THR A 29 2.40 -6.41 3.58
N HIS A 30 3.50 -6.88 3.02
CA HIS A 30 4.83 -6.64 3.56
C HIS A 30 5.30 -5.20 3.33
N SER A 31 5.08 -4.64 2.13
CA SER A 31 5.39 -3.22 1.85
C SER A 31 4.59 -2.27 2.74
N VAL A 32 3.28 -2.50 2.94
CA VAL A 32 2.45 -1.64 3.83
C VAL A 32 2.92 -1.74 5.28
N ARG A 33 3.26 -2.95 5.76
CA ARG A 33 3.75 -3.16 7.12
C ARG A 33 5.05 -2.41 7.38
N GLU A 34 6.01 -2.55 6.46
CA GLU A 34 7.32 -1.93 6.60
C GLU A 34 7.24 -0.40 6.45
N LEU A 35 6.54 0.09 5.44
CA LEU A 35 6.35 1.53 5.25
C LEU A 35 5.61 2.17 6.43
N GLY A 36 4.61 1.49 7.00
CA GLY A 36 3.91 1.96 8.19
C GLY A 36 4.83 2.05 9.41
N ARG A 37 5.73 1.08 9.59
CA ARG A 37 6.74 1.08 10.66
C ARG A 37 7.74 2.22 10.48
N GLU A 38 8.27 2.41 9.28
CA GLU A 38 9.26 3.45 8.99
C GLU A 38 8.68 4.86 9.09
N LEU A 39 7.42 5.05 8.68
CA LEU A 39 6.70 6.32 8.86
C LEU A 39 6.19 6.53 10.29
N GLY A 40 6.16 5.48 11.11
CA GLY A 40 5.57 5.52 12.46
C GLY A 40 4.05 5.74 12.46
N ILE A 41 3.33 5.17 11.47
CA ILE A 41 1.88 5.35 11.30
C ILE A 41 1.12 4.05 11.25
N VAL A 42 -0.19 4.12 11.53
CA VAL A 42 -1.10 2.99 11.32
C VAL A 42 -1.19 2.64 9.84
N GLN A 43 -1.39 1.34 9.54
CA GLN A 43 -1.36 0.84 8.17
C GLN A 43 -2.59 1.21 7.34
N ALA A 44 -3.73 1.54 7.95
CA ALA A 44 -5.01 1.70 7.24
C ALA A 44 -4.97 2.73 6.09
N PRO A 45 -4.38 3.94 6.24
CA PRO A 45 -4.22 4.90 5.16
C PRO A 45 -3.30 4.42 4.03
N LEU A 46 -2.27 3.64 4.37
CA LEU A 46 -1.35 3.04 3.40
C LEU A 46 -2.03 1.93 2.62
N ARG A 47 -2.89 1.09 3.24
CA ARG A 47 -3.59 0.01 2.54
C ARG A 47 -4.46 0.49 1.38
N GLN A 48 -5.00 1.71 1.45
CA GLN A 48 -5.77 2.31 0.35
C GLN A 48 -4.89 2.77 -0.82
N ARG A 49 -3.59 2.92 -0.57
CA ARG A 49 -2.57 3.32 -1.54
C ARG A 49 -1.85 2.15 -2.19
N PHE A 50 -2.03 0.92 -1.68
CA PHE A 50 -1.56 -0.30 -2.30
C PHE A 50 -2.77 -1.08 -2.78
N LYS A 51 -3.03 -1.07 -4.09
CA LYS A 51 -4.20 -1.72 -4.70
C LYS A 51 -3.75 -2.88 -5.57
N LEU A 52 -4.47 -3.98 -5.48
CA LEU A 52 -4.25 -5.17 -6.31
C LEU A 52 -5.31 -5.23 -7.39
N TYR A 53 -4.87 -5.43 -8.62
CA TYR A 53 -5.71 -5.59 -9.78
C TYR A 53 -5.33 -6.92 -10.44
N PRO A 54 -6.00 -8.03 -10.05
CA PRO A 54 -5.76 -9.31 -10.69
C PRO A 54 -6.32 -9.29 -12.12
N ARG A 55 -5.45 -9.40 -13.13
CA ARG A 55 -5.88 -9.61 -14.52
C ARG A 55 -5.69 -11.09 -14.86
N ILE A 56 -6.70 -11.85 -14.45
CA ILE A 56 -6.66 -13.32 -14.43
C ILE A 56 -6.51 -13.90 -15.84
N LYS A 57 -7.12 -13.25 -16.85
CA LYS A 57 -7.05 -13.69 -18.25
C LYS A 57 -5.67 -13.49 -18.88
N ASP A 58 -4.91 -12.53 -18.37
CA ASP A 58 -3.63 -12.11 -18.94
C ASP A 58 -2.43 -12.73 -18.20
N GLY A 59 -2.68 -13.61 -17.23
CA GLY A 59 -1.63 -14.23 -16.42
C GLY A 59 -0.84 -13.24 -15.57
N GLU A 60 -1.41 -12.09 -15.21
CA GLU A 60 -0.71 -11.05 -14.47
C GLU A 60 -1.52 -10.51 -13.27
N VAL A 61 -0.80 -10.00 -12.27
CA VAL A 61 -1.40 -9.28 -11.14
C VAL A 61 -0.68 -7.95 -10.99
N LYS A 62 -1.40 -6.85 -11.26
CA LYS A 62 -0.86 -5.51 -11.13
C LYS A 62 -0.98 -5.02 -9.69
N VAL A 63 0.12 -4.53 -9.14
CA VAL A 63 0.15 -3.82 -7.85
C VAL A 63 0.32 -2.33 -8.11
N TRP A 64 -0.69 -1.54 -7.77
CA TRP A 64 -0.63 -0.08 -7.86
C TRP A 64 -0.20 0.49 -6.51
N VAL A 65 0.82 1.35 -6.52
CA VAL A 65 1.35 2.02 -5.32
C VAL A 65 1.19 3.53 -5.44
N GLY A 66 0.48 4.13 -4.50
CA GLY A 66 0.18 5.56 -4.44
C GLY A 66 1.14 6.34 -3.55
N LEU A 67 2.19 6.91 -4.15
CA LEU A 67 3.30 7.58 -3.46
C LEU A 67 3.14 9.10 -3.27
N ARG A 68 2.00 9.68 -3.67
CA ARG A 68 1.76 11.12 -3.43
C ARG A 68 1.87 11.46 -1.94
N PRO A 69 2.37 12.66 -1.58
CA PRO A 69 2.51 13.08 -0.19
C PRO A 69 1.27 12.78 0.67
N LEU A 70 1.53 12.29 1.87
CA LEU A 70 0.52 11.85 2.81
C LEU A 70 0.10 13.03 3.70
N SER A 71 -1.19 13.29 3.85
CA SER A 71 -1.62 14.35 4.78
C SER A 71 -1.26 13.98 6.22
N VAL A 72 -0.74 14.96 6.96
CA VAL A 72 -0.12 14.70 8.26
C VAL A 72 -1.09 14.21 9.33
N HIS A 73 -2.42 14.37 9.14
CA HIS A 73 -3.43 13.79 10.02
C HIS A 73 -3.41 12.25 10.08
N TYR A 74 -2.74 11.59 9.13
CA TYR A 74 -2.51 10.15 9.18
C TYR A 74 -1.36 9.74 10.10
N LEU A 75 -0.52 10.69 10.54
CA LEU A 75 0.59 10.46 11.46
C LEU A 75 0.13 10.29 12.93
N GLY A 76 -1.11 10.65 13.24
CA GLY A 76 -1.66 10.63 14.59
C GLY A 76 -2.84 11.59 14.72
N ASN A 77 -3.40 11.70 15.94
CA ASN A 77 -4.48 12.64 16.20
C ASN A 77 -3.97 14.09 16.26
N PRO A 78 -4.41 15.01 15.39
CA PRO A 78 -3.94 16.39 15.42
C PRO A 78 -4.43 17.13 16.67
N ARG A 79 -3.52 17.88 17.29
CA ARG A 79 -3.76 18.74 18.46
C ARG A 79 -3.28 20.14 18.16
N GLN A 80 -4.17 21.13 18.30
CA GLN A 80 -3.82 22.53 18.13
C GLN A 80 -2.90 22.96 19.28
N THR A 81 -1.84 23.69 18.97
CA THR A 81 -0.93 24.33 19.93
C THR A 81 -0.98 25.84 19.74
N VAL A 82 -0.29 26.59 20.61
CA VAL A 82 -0.19 28.06 20.51
C VAL A 82 0.43 28.47 19.17
N ASP A 83 1.53 27.81 18.79
CA ASP A 83 2.30 28.18 17.60
C ASP A 83 1.94 27.40 16.33
N GLY A 84 1.03 26.42 16.41
CA GLY A 84 0.77 25.54 15.27
C GLY A 84 -0.06 24.30 15.59
N VAL A 85 0.32 23.17 14.98
CA VAL A 85 -0.36 21.87 15.21
C VAL A 85 0.67 20.79 15.50
N ARG A 86 0.43 20.00 16.54
CA ARG A 86 1.17 18.77 16.84
C ARG A 86 0.41 17.56 16.30
N VAL A 87 1.10 16.69 15.57
CA VAL A 87 0.56 15.41 15.10
C VAL A 87 1.56 14.30 15.33
N GLY A 88 1.18 13.31 16.14
CA GLY A 88 2.11 12.27 16.57
C GLY A 88 3.32 12.89 17.28
N ARG A 89 4.52 12.60 16.79
CA ARG A 89 5.80 13.13 17.31
C ARG A 89 6.26 14.42 16.60
N LYS A 90 5.52 14.92 15.61
CA LYS A 90 5.91 16.09 14.81
C LYS A 90 5.09 17.31 15.17
N THR A 91 5.70 18.48 15.05
CA THR A 91 5.04 19.79 15.21
C THR A 91 5.13 20.54 13.88
N PHE A 92 4.06 21.23 13.53
CA PHE A 92 3.91 21.98 12.30
C PHE A 92 3.56 23.43 12.65
N ASP A 93 4.58 24.28 12.67
CA ASP A 93 4.44 25.69 13.07
C ASP A 93 3.66 26.48 12.03
N GLY A 94 2.87 27.46 12.50
CA GLY A 94 1.96 28.25 11.68
C GLY A 94 0.80 27.46 11.05
N ALA A 95 0.68 26.16 11.37
CA ALA A 95 -0.43 25.34 10.91
C ALA A 95 -1.66 25.50 11.82
N PHE A 96 -2.83 25.13 11.29
CA PHE A 96 -4.08 25.12 12.05
C PHE A 96 -4.94 23.92 11.66
N ILE A 97 -5.79 23.49 12.60
CA ILE A 97 -6.75 22.41 12.37
C ILE A 97 -8.03 22.97 11.75
N ASN A 98 -8.46 22.40 10.64
CA ASN A 98 -9.78 22.66 10.07
C ASN A 98 -10.29 21.43 9.31
N PRO A 99 -11.43 20.83 9.68
CA PRO A 99 -11.96 19.63 9.02
C PRO A 99 -12.45 19.90 7.58
N MET A 100 -12.70 21.15 7.19
CA MET A 100 -13.36 21.50 5.94
C MET A 100 -14.66 20.69 5.77
N LYS A 101 -14.84 20.03 4.62
CA LYS A 101 -15.95 19.09 4.36
C LYS A 101 -15.59 17.62 4.68
N SER A 102 -14.62 17.38 5.57
CA SER A 102 -14.18 16.05 5.98
C SER A 102 -14.65 15.72 7.40
N ARG A 103 -14.76 14.42 7.71
CA ARG A 103 -14.96 13.92 9.08
C ARG A 103 -13.67 13.92 9.91
N HIS A 104 -12.53 14.16 9.28
CA HIS A 104 -11.22 14.12 9.92
C HIS A 104 -10.73 15.52 10.30
N LYS A 105 -9.99 15.63 11.39
CA LYS A 105 -9.24 16.85 11.73
C LYS A 105 -8.09 17.01 10.75
N LEU A 106 -8.28 17.79 9.69
CA LEU A 106 -7.23 18.06 8.71
C LEU A 106 -6.35 19.22 9.18
N VAL A 107 -5.10 19.20 8.74
CA VAL A 107 -4.08 20.20 9.08
C VAL A 107 -3.76 21.02 7.84
N TRP A 108 -3.83 22.34 7.99
CA TRP A 108 -3.65 23.31 6.93
C TRP A 108 -2.64 24.37 7.34
N ARG A 109 -2.02 25.02 6.36
CA ARG A 109 -1.12 26.15 6.56
C ARG A 109 -1.40 27.22 5.49
N ARG A 110 -1.22 28.49 5.83
CA ARG A 110 -1.31 29.58 4.84
C ARG A 110 -0.03 29.61 4.01
N LYS A 111 -0.14 29.89 2.70
CA LYS A 111 1.06 30.05 1.85
C LYS A 111 1.81 31.35 2.12
N GLY A 112 1.11 32.39 2.59
CA GLY A 112 1.67 33.69 2.90
C GLY A 112 0.95 34.33 4.09
N ARG A 113 1.15 35.64 4.25
CA ARG A 113 0.53 36.43 5.33
C ARG A 113 -0.99 36.56 5.17
N GLU A 114 -1.45 36.63 3.93
CA GLU A 114 -2.86 36.74 3.59
C GLU A 114 -3.67 35.53 4.06
N ARG A 115 -4.98 35.72 4.22
CA ARG A 115 -5.89 34.66 4.69
C ARG A 115 -5.92 33.46 3.74
N LEU A 116 -5.77 33.70 2.45
CA LEU A 116 -5.74 32.71 1.38
C LEU A 116 -4.52 32.99 0.48
N PRO A 117 -4.00 31.99 -0.24
CA PRO A 117 -4.43 30.59 -0.26
C PRO A 117 -3.89 29.77 0.93
N ILE A 118 -4.62 28.71 1.28
CA ILE A 118 -4.22 27.71 2.26
C ILE A 118 -3.87 26.40 1.55
N GLU A 119 -2.89 25.68 2.10
CA GLU A 119 -2.44 24.38 1.62
C GLU A 119 -2.56 23.32 2.71
N ARG A 120 -2.84 22.10 2.28
CA ARG A 120 -2.90 20.96 3.20
C ARG A 120 -1.49 20.58 3.59
N VAL A 121 -1.23 20.47 4.87
CA VAL A 121 0.09 20.01 5.35
C VAL A 121 0.22 18.51 5.04
N THR A 122 1.28 18.17 4.32
CA THR A 122 1.61 16.80 3.91
C THR A 122 3.03 16.45 4.29
N GLN A 123 3.28 15.15 4.43
CA GLN A 123 4.60 14.55 4.56
C GLN A 123 4.93 13.82 3.26
N GLU A 124 6.14 14.04 2.76
CA GLU A 124 6.71 13.29 1.65
C GLU A 124 6.86 11.80 2.06
N ILE A 125 6.48 10.89 1.16
CA ILE A 125 6.60 9.43 1.38
C ILE A 125 7.16 8.67 0.16
N ALA A 126 7.43 9.33 -0.97
CA ALA A 126 7.81 8.70 -2.22
C ALA A 126 9.15 7.98 -2.11
N GLU A 127 10.20 8.65 -1.66
CA GLU A 127 11.55 8.04 -1.57
C GLU A 127 11.53 6.80 -0.67
N LEU A 128 10.93 6.93 0.51
CA LEU A 128 10.77 5.84 1.46
C LEU A 128 9.90 4.72 0.89
N GLY A 129 8.80 5.08 0.24
CA GLY A 129 7.86 4.14 -0.36
C GLY A 129 8.47 3.33 -1.50
N GLU A 130 9.26 3.96 -2.38
CA GLU A 130 10.02 3.30 -3.44
C GLU A 130 11.05 2.35 -2.86
N ALA A 131 11.84 2.81 -1.88
CA ALA A 131 12.84 1.99 -1.23
C ALA A 131 12.21 0.74 -0.58
N VAL A 132 11.09 0.89 0.13
CA VAL A 132 10.35 -0.24 0.72
C VAL A 132 9.82 -1.18 -0.36
N VAL A 133 9.19 -0.66 -1.42
CA VAL A 133 8.64 -1.50 -2.50
C VAL A 133 9.75 -2.30 -3.16
N ASN A 134 10.85 -1.65 -3.55
CA ASN A 134 11.97 -2.30 -4.23
C ASN A 134 12.60 -3.42 -3.40
N ARG A 135 12.73 -3.24 -2.08
CA ARG A 135 13.22 -4.29 -1.16
C ARG A 135 12.35 -5.55 -1.16
N TRP A 136 11.03 -5.39 -1.25
CA TRP A 136 10.10 -6.51 -1.28
C TRP A 136 9.90 -7.06 -2.69
N GLU A 137 9.99 -6.22 -3.71
CA GLU A 137 9.95 -6.60 -5.12
C GLU A 137 11.08 -7.57 -5.47
N ALA A 138 12.30 -7.31 -4.98
CA ALA A 138 13.45 -8.21 -5.15
C ALA A 138 13.23 -9.64 -4.63
N ARG A 139 12.17 -9.88 -3.85
CA ARG A 139 11.82 -11.19 -3.26
C ARG A 139 10.58 -11.81 -3.91
N VAL A 140 9.93 -11.10 -4.84
CA VAL A 140 8.67 -11.52 -5.46
C VAL A 140 8.83 -12.82 -6.23
N GLU A 141 9.91 -12.97 -7.00
CA GLU A 141 10.16 -14.17 -7.80
C GLU A 141 10.30 -15.42 -6.93
N ALA A 142 11.20 -15.39 -5.95
CA ALA A 142 11.39 -16.50 -5.02
C ALA A 142 10.09 -16.85 -4.28
N ARG A 143 9.33 -15.83 -3.85
CA ARG A 143 8.05 -16.06 -3.18
C ARG A 143 6.98 -16.62 -4.12
N PHE A 144 6.98 -16.21 -5.37
CA PHE A 144 6.07 -16.73 -6.39
C PHE A 144 6.34 -18.21 -6.64
N ILE A 145 7.61 -18.60 -6.82
CA ILE A 145 8.01 -20.01 -7.03
C ILE A 145 7.52 -20.88 -5.87
N GLU A 146 7.79 -20.46 -4.63
CA GLU A 146 7.33 -21.18 -3.43
C GLU A 146 5.80 -21.36 -3.39
N LEU A 147 5.05 -20.29 -3.67
CA LEU A 147 3.59 -20.33 -3.69
C LEU A 147 3.04 -21.15 -4.86
N PHE A 148 3.71 -21.10 -6.01
CA PHE A 148 3.35 -21.89 -7.18
C PHE A 148 3.54 -23.37 -6.91
N GLU A 149 4.66 -23.80 -6.32
CA GLU A 149 4.85 -25.20 -5.94
C GLU A 149 3.76 -25.69 -4.98
N GLN A 150 3.38 -24.87 -3.99
CA GLN A 150 2.31 -25.20 -3.06
C GLN A 150 0.96 -25.35 -3.78
N GLU A 151 0.62 -24.43 -4.67
CA GLU A 151 -0.63 -24.49 -5.44
C GLU A 151 -0.62 -25.65 -6.44
N ALA A 152 0.52 -25.92 -7.09
CA ALA A 152 0.68 -27.03 -8.04
C ALA A 152 0.49 -28.37 -7.33
N ARG A 153 1.11 -28.57 -6.17
CA ARG A 153 0.88 -29.78 -5.34
C ARG A 153 -0.59 -29.89 -4.94
N TYR A 154 -1.23 -28.78 -4.55
CA TYR A 154 -2.63 -28.79 -4.15
C TYR A 154 -3.57 -29.19 -5.31
N VAL A 155 -3.37 -28.65 -6.52
CA VAL A 155 -4.27 -28.95 -7.65
C VAL A 155 -4.02 -30.32 -8.28
N LEU A 156 -2.80 -30.86 -8.16
CA LEU A 156 -2.42 -32.18 -8.70
C LEU A 156 -2.61 -33.33 -7.70
N SER A 157 -2.85 -33.04 -6.42
CA SER A 157 -3.13 -34.08 -5.42
C SER A 157 -4.51 -34.68 -5.69
N PRO A 158 -4.64 -36.02 -5.72
CA PRO A 158 -5.95 -36.67 -5.78
C PRO A 158 -6.74 -36.34 -4.50
N ALA A 159 -8.03 -36.03 -4.67
CA ALA A 159 -8.96 -35.86 -3.56
C ALA A 159 -9.19 -37.17 -2.80
#